data_AF-A0A931TT09-F1
#
_entry.id   AF-A0A931TT09-F1
#
_cell.length_a   1.000
_cell.length_b   1.000
_cell.length_c   1.000
_cell.angle_alpha   90.00
_cell.angle_beta   90.00
_cell.angle_gamma   90.00
#
_symmetry.space_group_name_H-M   'P 1'
#
loop_
_entity.id
_entity.type
_entity.pdbx_description
1 polymer ?
#
loop_
_entity_poly.entity_id
_entity_poly.type
_entity_poly.pdbx_seq_one_letter_code
_entity_poly.pdbx_strand_id
1 'polypeptide(L)'
;MEKEKSGDRIDDLFTKVVKAGKRTYFFDIKSTKGGDLFMTITESKKIFQDGKEQYKKHKIFLYKEDFDKFKEGMDETVSKLEELRQQNNSYSTTELDSIDFDSL
;
A
#
# COMPACT_ATOMS: atom_id res chain seq x y z
N MET A 1 21.42 -26.82 -10.60
CA MET A 1 20.30 -27.05 -11.55
C MET A 1 19.01 -26.93 -10.76
N GLU A 2 18.23 -25.89 -11.01
CA GLU A 2 16.77 -25.85 -10.86
C GLU A 2 16.31 -24.56 -11.56
N LYS A 3 16.41 -24.59 -12.89
CA LYS A 3 15.53 -23.79 -13.75
C LYS A 3 14.36 -24.69 -14.05
N GLU A 4 13.16 -24.22 -13.74
CA GLU A 4 11.86 -24.42 -14.42
C GLU A 4 10.76 -24.07 -13.39
N LYS A 5 9.84 -23.15 -13.66
CA LYS A 5 8.86 -23.23 -14.74
C LYS A 5 8.64 -21.90 -15.45
N SER A 6 8.98 -21.87 -16.72
CA SER A 6 8.28 -21.06 -17.73
C SER A 6 6.87 -21.64 -17.92
N GLY A 7 5.85 -20.96 -17.42
CA GLY A 7 4.45 -21.29 -17.68
C GLY A 7 3.68 -19.99 -17.74
N ASP A 8 3.49 -19.48 -18.96
CA ASP A 8 2.87 -18.21 -19.31
C ASP A 8 3.61 -16.96 -18.81
N ARG A 9 4.58 -16.48 -19.60
CA ARG A 9 5.19 -15.15 -19.41
C ARG A 9 4.13 -14.09 -19.68
N ILE A 10 3.35 -13.79 -18.65
CA ILE A 10 2.90 -12.43 -18.42
C ILE A 10 4.20 -11.64 -18.25
N ASP A 11 4.58 -10.87 -19.26
CA ASP A 11 5.81 -10.09 -19.20
C ASP A 11 5.61 -8.97 -18.18
N ASP A 12 6.43 -8.99 -17.13
CA ASP A 12 6.49 -7.94 -16.13
C ASP A 12 7.19 -6.73 -16.78
N LEU A 13 6.39 -5.78 -17.25
CA LEU A 13 6.88 -4.60 -17.98
C LEU A 13 7.51 -3.59 -17.04
N PHE A 14 7.01 -3.50 -15.81
CA PHE A 14 7.49 -2.56 -14.81
C PHE A 14 7.12 -3.04 -13.40
N THR A 15 8.02 -2.81 -12.44
CA THR A 15 7.76 -3.05 -11.02
C THR A 15 8.23 -1.86 -10.19
N LYS A 16 7.35 -1.34 -9.33
CA LYS A 16 7.70 -0.41 -8.26
C LYS A 16 7.55 -1.09 -6.91
N VAL A 17 8.62 -1.10 -6.13
CA VAL A 17 8.63 -1.63 -4.75
C VAL A 17 8.60 -0.49 -3.75
N VAL A 18 7.71 -0.59 -2.76
CA VAL A 18 7.61 0.37 -1.64
C VAL A 18 7.72 -0.40 -0.32
N LYS A 19 8.75 -0.10 0.47
CA LYS A 19 8.96 -0.69 1.80
C LYS A 19 8.35 0.23 2.87
N ALA A 20 7.53 -0.33 3.75
CA ALA A 20 6.85 0.38 4.82
C ALA A 20 6.86 -0.46 6.10
N GLY A 21 7.99 -0.44 6.82
CA GLY A 21 8.18 -1.21 8.05
C GLY A 21 8.04 -2.72 7.82
N LYS A 22 7.02 -3.35 8.42
CA LYS A 22 6.72 -4.79 8.27
C LYS A 22 5.98 -5.14 6.97
N ARG A 23 5.61 -4.15 6.15
CA ARG A 23 4.90 -4.36 4.88
C ARG A 23 5.80 -3.96 3.71
N THR A 24 5.74 -4.72 2.63
CA THR A 24 6.32 -4.37 1.34
C THR A 24 5.22 -4.42 0.30
N TYR A 25 5.05 -3.33 -0.44
CA TYR A 25 4.10 -3.22 -1.53
C TYR A 25 4.84 -3.36 -2.86
N PHE A 26 4.26 -4.11 -3.78
CA PHE A 26 4.73 -4.30 -5.14
C PHE A 26 3.63 -3.83 -6.08
N PHE A 27 3.94 -2.85 -6.91
CA PHE A 27 3.07 -2.36 -7.97
C PHE A 27 3.68 -2.82 -9.29
N ASP A 28 3.07 -3.82 -9.91
CA ASP A 28 3.57 -4.41 -11.14
C ASP A 28 2.65 -4.07 -12.32
N ILE A 29 3.22 -3.67 -13.45
CA ILE A 29 2.52 -3.54 -14.73
C ILE A 29 2.85 -4.76 -15.57
N LYS A 30 1.82 -5.41 -16.08
CA LYS A 30 1.88 -6.72 -16.71
C LYS A 30 1.06 -6.72 -18.00
N SER A 31 1.45 -7.55 -18.97
CA SER A 31 0.68 -7.77 -20.20
C SER A 31 0.00 -9.14 -20.21
N THR A 32 -1.23 -9.20 -20.72
CA THR A 32 -1.88 -10.48 -21.02
C THR A 32 -1.26 -11.08 -22.29
N LYS A 33 -1.58 -12.35 -22.59
CA LYS A 33 -1.20 -12.96 -23.88
C LYS A 33 -1.77 -12.21 -25.10
N GLY A 34 -2.86 -11.46 -24.92
CA GLY A 34 -3.48 -10.63 -25.95
C GLY A 34 -2.82 -9.25 -26.13
N GLY A 35 -1.82 -8.91 -25.30
CA GLY A 35 -1.14 -7.62 -25.33
C GLY A 35 -1.80 -6.55 -24.46
N ASP A 36 -2.95 -6.83 -23.84
CA ASP A 36 -3.61 -5.89 -22.94
C ASP A 36 -2.82 -5.70 -21.65
N LEU A 37 -2.77 -4.46 -21.18
CA LEU A 37 -2.05 -4.10 -19.96
C LEU A 37 -2.97 -4.15 -18.73
N PHE A 38 -2.45 -4.68 -17.63
CA PHE A 38 -3.11 -4.68 -16.33
C PHE A 38 -2.08 -4.44 -15.22
N MET A 39 -2.55 -4.04 -14.04
CA MET A 39 -1.72 -3.79 -12.88
C MET A 39 -1.98 -4.84 -11.80
N THR A 40 -0.95 -5.28 -11.10
CA THR A 40 -1.10 -6.03 -9.85
C THR A 40 -0.51 -5.28 -8.69
N ILE A 41 -1.29 -5.14 -7.62
CA ILE A 41 -0.83 -4.57 -6.36
C ILE A 41 -0.71 -5.72 -5.37
N THR A 42 0.51 -6.02 -4.92
CA THR A 42 0.77 -7.05 -3.92
C THR A 42 1.28 -6.42 -2.64
N GLU A 43 0.58 -6.65 -1.54
CA GLU A 43 1.12 -6.41 -0.20
C GLU A 43 1.74 -7.71 0.33
N SER A 44 2.99 -7.64 0.80
CA SER A 44 3.60 -8.68 1.62
C SER A 44 3.83 -8.17 3.03
N LYS A 45 3.13 -8.74 4.00
CA LYS A 45 3.24 -8.45 5.42
C LYS A 45 4.08 -9.51 6.12
N LYS A 46 5.19 -9.10 6.74
CA LYS A 46 5.96 -9.92 7.64
C LYS A 46 5.18 -10.15 8.94
N ILE A 47 4.88 -11.40 9.24
CA ILE A 47 4.24 -11.85 10.48
C ILE A 47 5.20 -12.78 11.23
N PHE A 48 5.12 -12.76 12.56
CA PHE A 48 5.82 -13.69 13.43
C PHE A 48 4.76 -14.62 14.02
N GLN A 49 4.86 -15.92 13.74
CA GLN A 49 3.95 -16.93 14.25
C GLN A 49 4.79 -18.12 14.73
N ASP A 50 4.57 -18.56 15.96
CA ASP A 50 5.26 -19.69 16.59
C ASP A 50 6.80 -19.59 16.53
N GLY A 51 7.34 -18.38 16.76
CA GLY A 51 8.78 -18.11 16.72
C GLY A 51 9.40 -18.12 15.32
N LYS A 52 8.59 -18.31 14.27
CA LYS A 52 9.04 -18.30 12.87
C LYS A 52 8.53 -17.06 12.12
N GLU A 53 9.39 -16.55 11.25
CA GLU A 53 9.02 -15.49 10.32
C GLU A 53 8.22 -16.07 9.15
N GLN A 54 7.04 -15.51 8.89
CA GLN A 54 6.23 -15.84 7.73
C GLN A 54 5.80 -14.56 7.00
N TYR A 55 5.41 -14.70 5.73
CA TYR A 55 4.95 -13.58 4.91
C TYR A 55 3.53 -13.84 4.44
N LYS A 56 2.58 -13.01 4.89
CA LYS A 56 1.22 -13.02 4.37
C LYS A 56 1.14 -12.12 3.15
N LYS A 57 0.67 -12.65 2.04
CA LYS A 57 0.52 -11.89 0.78
C LYS A 57 -0.95 -11.58 0.52
N HIS A 58 -1.25 -10.34 0.15
CA HIS A 58 -2.54 -9.91 -0.37
C HIS A 58 -2.30 -9.37 -1.77
N LYS A 59 -3.08 -9.82 -2.76
CA LYS A 59 -2.89 -9.44 -4.17
C LYS A 59 -4.21 -8.93 -4.73
N ILE A 60 -4.13 -7.80 -5.42
CA ILE A 60 -5.22 -7.20 -6.17
C ILE A 60 -4.81 -7.20 -7.64
N PHE A 61 -5.74 -7.58 -8.51
CA PHE A 61 -5.63 -7.42 -9.96
C PHE A 61 -6.52 -6.24 -10.35
N LEU A 62 -5.97 -5.33 -11.14
CA LEU A 62 -6.68 -4.17 -11.62
C LEU A 62 -6.53 -4.14 -13.13
N TYR A 63 -7.66 -4.04 -13.84
CA TYR A 63 -7.73 -3.99 -15.29
C TYR A 63 -7.99 -2.57 -15.77
N LYS A 64 -7.68 -2.31 -17.04
CA LYS A 64 -7.65 -0.96 -17.63
C LYS A 64 -8.98 -0.21 -17.48
N GLU A 65 -10.10 -0.91 -17.57
CA GLU A 65 -11.46 -0.38 -17.43
C GLU A 65 -11.75 0.21 -16.05
N ASP A 66 -11.03 -0.24 -15.02
CA ASP A 66 -11.25 0.17 -13.63
C ASP A 66 -10.16 1.14 -13.13
N PHE A 67 -9.11 1.40 -13.91
CA PHE A 67 -7.94 2.19 -13.48
C PHE A 67 -8.30 3.59 -13.01
N ASP A 68 -9.05 4.33 -13.81
CA ASP A 68 -9.34 5.73 -13.50
C ASP A 68 -10.21 5.85 -12.26
N LYS A 69 -11.26 5.01 -12.15
CA LYS A 69 -12.14 4.96 -10.97
C LYS A 69 -11.41 4.55 -9.71
N PHE A 70 -10.53 3.55 -9.80
CA PHE A 70 -9.74 3.10 -8.67
C PHE A 70 -8.76 4.18 -8.21
N LYS A 71 -8.07 4.84 -9.15
CA LYS A 71 -7.13 5.93 -8.87
C LYS A 71 -7.84 7.11 -8.20
N GLU A 72 -8.98 7.54 -8.75
CA GLU A 72 -9.78 8.63 -8.19
C GLU A 72 -10.22 8.33 -6.75
N GLY A 73 -10.84 7.16 -6.51
CA GLY A 73 -11.27 6.78 -5.17
C GLY A 73 -10.11 6.65 -4.17
N MET A 74 -8.93 6.21 -4.64
CA MET A 74 -7.72 6.17 -3.82
C MET A 74 -7.22 7.57 -3.47
N ASP A 75 -7.11 8.47 -4.45
CA ASP A 75 -6.62 9.85 -4.26
C ASP A 75 -7.56 10.65 -3.33
N GLU A 76 -8.88 10.53 -3.51
CA GLU A 76 -9.88 11.16 -2.64
C GLU A 76 -9.76 10.66 -1.20
N THR A 77 -9.64 9.34 -1.01
CA THR A 77 -9.54 8.75 0.33
C THR A 77 -8.24 9.14 1.02
N VAL A 78 -7.13 9.22 0.29
CA VAL A 78 -5.84 9.68 0.83
C VAL A 78 -5.91 11.15 1.23
N SER A 79 -6.48 12.00 0.37
CA SER A 79 -6.67 13.42 0.66
C SER A 79 -7.52 13.60 1.93
N LYS A 80 -8.61 12.85 2.06
CA LYS A 80 -9.46 12.90 3.25
C LYS A 80 -8.74 12.43 4.51
N LEU A 81 -7.89 11.42 4.40
CA LEU A 81 -7.08 10.91 5.51
C LEU A 81 -6.06 11.96 5.99
N GLU A 82 -5.48 12.74 5.09
CA GLU A 82 -4.57 13.83 5.42
C GLU A 82 -5.28 14.99 6.12
N GLU A 83 -6.46 15.39 5.64
CA GLU A 83 -7.31 16.39 6.31
C GLU A 83 -7.61 16.00 7.77
N LEU A 84 -8.03 14.74 7.98
CA LEU A 84 -8.37 14.24 9.32
C LEU A 84 -7.16 14.19 10.25
N ARG A 85 -5.96 13.91 9.73
CA ARG A 85 -4.72 13.95 10.51
C ARG A 85 -4.37 15.37 10.97
N GLN A 86 -4.60 16.37 10.11
CA GLN A 86 -4.32 17.77 10.44
C GLN A 86 -5.31 18.30 11.49
N GLN A 87 -6.60 17.94 11.38
CA GLN A 87 -7.61 18.32 12.37
C GLN A 87 -7.30 17.76 13.77
N ASN A 88 -6.84 16.52 13.87
CA ASN A 88 -6.48 15.91 15.15
C ASN A 88 -5.23 16.54 15.80
N ASN A 89 -4.30 17.08 15.01
CA ASN A 89 -3.13 17.77 15.55
C ASN A 89 -3.46 19.16 16.14
N SER A 90 -4.57 19.77 15.73
CA SER A 90 -4.99 21.09 16.24
C SER A 90 -5.63 21.03 17.63
N TYR A 91 -6.11 19.87 18.10
CA TYR A 91 -6.70 19.72 19.44
C TYR A 91 -5.70 19.35 20.54
N SER A 92 -4.44 19.01 20.21
CA SER A 92 -3.45 18.61 21.23
C SER A 92 -2.64 19.78 21.82
N THR A 93 -2.65 20.97 21.20
CA THR A 93 -1.76 22.08 21.62
C THR A 93 -2.47 23.14 22.49
N THR A 94 -3.77 23.36 22.33
CA THR A 94 -4.47 24.45 23.04
C THR A 94 -4.95 24.10 24.46
N GLU A 95 -5.10 22.82 24.83
CA GLU A 95 -5.55 22.44 26.18
C GLU A 95 -4.40 22.22 27.19
N LEU A 96 -3.14 22.13 26.75
CA LEU A 96 -1.98 21.94 27.65
C LEU A 96 -1.24 23.24 27.99
N ASP A 97 -1.37 24.28 27.17
CA ASP A 97 -0.73 25.59 27.39
C ASP A 97 -1.52 26.53 28.33
N SER A 98 -2.70 26.10 28.81
CA SER A 98 -3.56 26.90 29.72
C SER A 98 -3.57 26.44 31.18
N ILE A 99 -2.75 25.44 31.54
CA ILE A 99 -2.58 25.05 32.94
C ILE A 99 -1.41 25.85 33.53
N ASP A 100 -1.74 26.94 34.23
CA ASP A 100 -0.77 27.76 34.96
C ASP A 100 -0.37 27.08 36.28
N PHE A 101 0.76 26.35 36.24
CA PHE A 101 1.29 25.56 37.35
C PHE A 101 1.90 26.41 38.48
N ASP A 102 2.09 27.72 38.27
CA ASP A 102 2.60 28.63 39.30
C ASP A 102 1.53 29.09 40.33
N SER A 103 0.30 28.55 40.23
CA SER A 103 -0.80 28.86 41.15
C SER A 103 -1.08 27.80 42.24
N LEU A 104 -0.19 26.81 42.42
CA LEU A 104 -0.34 25.71 43.38
C LEU A 104 0.71 25.71 44.51
#